data_AF-A0A812SGK0-F1
#
_entry.id   AF-A0A812SGK0-F1
#
_cell.length_a   1.000
_cell.length_b   1.000
_cell.length_c   1.000
_cell.angle_alpha   90.00
_cell.angle_beta   90.00
_cell.angle_gamma   90.00
#
_symmetry.space_group_name_H-M   'P 1'
#
loop_
_entity.id
_entity.type
_entity.pdbx_description
1 polymer ?
#
loop_
_entity_poly.entity_id
_entity_poly.type
_entity_poly.pdbx_seq_one_letter_code
_entity_poly.pdbx_strand_id
1 'polypeptide(L)'
;AVGGASPSPLFGSDDSSRCVHFQRPGKILVYKKDTPIFPIGIAVPSDMIAKSVPRKTRLTAGFVGSRAGGEVKEYKFGPMDERRYHEFYRRHRFAHTKKKGGWDATRHAEILAVGTVPNFTGLAQAPPLAVPFVPKSLLLKAKRQLLPFSLRLEAVYNATVERLLDHTRRCLSVESMAARVLRSIGLWPTQRPLRLLYVTCGFGFTGAGDGWQGPVSIGIFLGLQSLLKSIPGSRIVDAPVA
;
A
#
# COMPACT_ATOMS: atom_id res chain seq x y z
N ALA A 1 0.74 -57.01 27.49
CA ALA A 1 -0.01 -56.55 26.31
C ALA A 1 0.04 -55.03 26.29
N VAL A 2 0.88 -54.46 25.42
CA VAL A 2 1.06 -53.01 25.29
C VAL A 2 0.02 -52.53 24.27
N GLY A 3 -0.92 -51.70 24.71
CA GLY A 3 -1.98 -51.14 23.87
C GLY A 3 -1.39 -50.17 22.85
N GLY A 4 -1.57 -50.49 21.56
CA GLY A 4 -1.19 -49.62 20.45
C GLY A 4 -2.12 -48.41 20.39
N ALA A 5 -1.57 -47.21 20.58
CA ALA A 5 -2.25 -45.97 20.27
C ALA A 5 -2.31 -45.80 18.75
N SER A 6 -3.52 -45.75 18.21
CA SER A 6 -3.77 -45.38 16.81
C SER A 6 -3.41 -43.90 16.60
N PRO A 7 -2.70 -43.54 15.51
CA PRO A 7 -2.38 -42.14 15.24
C PRO A 7 -3.66 -41.36 14.98
N SER A 8 -3.96 -40.38 15.84
CA SER A 8 -5.05 -39.42 15.59
C SER A 8 -4.75 -38.66 14.30
N PRO A 9 -5.68 -38.56 13.34
CA PRO A 9 -5.43 -37.83 12.12
C PRO A 9 -5.25 -36.35 12.45
N LEU A 10 -4.05 -35.81 12.20
CA LEU A 10 -3.66 -34.41 12.39
C LEU A 10 -4.50 -33.42 11.56
N PHE A 11 -5.41 -33.91 10.71
CA PHE A 11 -6.36 -33.12 9.95
C PHE A 11 -7.73 -33.81 10.07
N GLY A 12 -8.67 -33.13 10.75
CA GLY A 12 -10.07 -33.54 10.78
C GLY A 12 -10.68 -33.52 9.37
N SER A 13 -11.82 -34.20 9.21
CA SER A 13 -12.61 -34.28 7.97
C SER A 13 -12.74 -32.91 7.29
N ASP A 14 -12.52 -32.90 5.97
CA ASP A 14 -12.56 -31.73 5.09
C ASP A 14 -13.89 -30.96 5.19
N ASP A 15 -13.95 -29.95 6.06
CA ASP A 15 -15.14 -29.13 6.28
C ASP A 15 -15.09 -27.89 5.39
N SER A 16 -15.34 -28.12 4.10
CA SER A 16 -15.39 -27.09 3.07
C SER A 16 -16.51 -26.06 3.28
N SER A 17 -17.47 -26.34 4.18
CA SER A 17 -18.59 -25.45 4.57
C SER A 17 -18.13 -24.26 5.44
N ARG A 18 -16.99 -24.39 6.11
CA ARG A 18 -16.38 -23.32 6.91
C ARG A 18 -15.35 -22.50 6.14
N CYS A 19 -15.21 -22.72 4.84
CA CYS A 19 -14.22 -22.05 4.01
C CYS A 19 -14.87 -21.04 3.06
N VAL A 20 -14.29 -19.84 2.94
CA VAL A 20 -14.75 -18.87 1.93
C VAL A 20 -14.03 -19.16 0.63
N HIS A 21 -14.81 -19.47 -0.41
CA HIS A 21 -14.31 -19.76 -1.75
C HIS A 21 -14.22 -18.48 -2.58
N PHE A 22 -13.01 -18.04 -2.92
CA PHE A 22 -12.84 -17.06 -4.00
C PHE A 22 -12.57 -17.80 -5.30
N GLN A 23 -13.56 -17.83 -6.21
CA GLN A 23 -13.38 -18.38 -7.55
C GLN A 23 -12.87 -17.29 -8.51
N ARG A 24 -11.56 -17.32 -8.79
CA ARG A 24 -11.06 -17.02 -10.14
C ARG A 24 -10.77 -18.35 -10.82
N PRO A 25 -10.91 -18.49 -12.15
CA PRO A 25 -10.53 -19.72 -12.84
C PRO A 25 -9.09 -20.12 -12.47
N GLY A 26 -8.93 -21.29 -11.86
CA GLY A 26 -7.62 -21.91 -11.59
C GLY A 26 -6.93 -21.62 -10.26
N LYS A 27 -7.50 -20.84 -9.32
CA LYS A 27 -6.94 -20.70 -7.96
C LYS A 27 -8.04 -20.60 -6.91
N ILE A 28 -8.20 -21.64 -6.08
CA ILE A 28 -9.05 -21.61 -4.89
C ILE A 28 -8.19 -21.12 -3.74
N LEU A 29 -8.53 -19.97 -3.15
CA LEU A 29 -8.01 -19.59 -1.84
C LEU A 29 -8.99 -20.14 -0.81
N VAL A 30 -8.52 -21.10 -0.01
CA VAL A 30 -9.27 -21.70 1.09
C VAL A 30 -8.77 -21.09 2.40
N TYR A 31 -9.64 -20.41 3.13
CA TYR A 31 -9.36 -20.01 4.50
C TYR A 31 -10.59 -20.24 5.37
N LYS A 32 -10.37 -20.64 6.62
CA LYS A 32 -11.45 -20.77 7.60
C LYS A 32 -12.14 -19.42 7.73
N LYS A 33 -13.48 -19.39 7.71
CA LYS A 33 -14.30 -18.18 7.77
C LYS A 33 -13.91 -17.25 8.92
N ASP A 34 -13.48 -17.81 10.04
CA ASP A 34 -13.12 -17.09 11.26
C ASP A 34 -11.63 -16.70 11.31
N THR A 35 -10.88 -16.90 10.22
CA THR A 35 -9.46 -16.51 10.15
C THR A 35 -9.34 -14.99 10.20
N PRO A 36 -8.63 -14.42 11.18
CA PRO A 36 -8.36 -12.99 11.20
C PRO A 36 -7.52 -12.61 9.97
N ILE A 37 -8.06 -11.74 9.11
CA ILE A 37 -7.35 -11.21 7.95
C ILE A 37 -6.87 -9.79 8.26
N PHE A 38 -5.56 -9.60 8.33
CA PHE A 38 -4.95 -8.29 8.51
C PHE A 38 -4.48 -7.77 7.15
N PRO A 39 -5.10 -6.69 6.61
CA PRO A 39 -4.67 -6.16 5.34
C PRO A 39 -3.26 -5.57 5.45
N ILE A 40 -2.49 -5.75 4.39
CA ILE A 40 -1.25 -5.03 4.09
C ILE A 40 -1.44 -4.31 2.75
N GLY A 41 -0.67 -3.25 2.50
CA GLY A 41 -0.87 -2.43 1.32
C GLY A 41 0.38 -1.65 0.95
N ILE A 42 0.25 -0.89 -0.13
CA ILE A 42 1.35 -0.07 -0.62
C ILE A 42 1.62 1.05 0.37
N ALA A 43 2.90 1.20 0.72
CA ALA A 43 3.38 2.24 1.61
C ALA A 43 4.42 3.12 0.88
N VAL A 44 4.58 4.35 1.38
CA VAL A 44 5.45 5.38 0.83
C VAL A 44 6.48 5.77 1.89
N PRO A 45 7.77 5.91 1.54
CA PRO A 45 8.78 6.44 2.46
C PRO A 45 8.33 7.76 3.09
N SER A 46 8.51 7.90 4.41
CA SER A 46 7.97 9.03 5.17
C SER A 46 8.56 10.38 4.74
N ASP A 47 9.79 10.39 4.24
CA ASP A 47 10.49 11.56 3.70
C ASP A 47 9.93 12.04 2.36
N MET A 48 9.27 11.16 1.60
CA MET A 48 8.58 11.49 0.35
C MET A 48 7.19 12.11 0.58
N ILE A 49 6.61 11.95 1.77
CA ILE A 49 5.32 12.53 2.12
C ILE A 49 5.50 14.04 2.37
N ALA A 50 4.75 14.87 1.64
CA ALA A 50 4.83 16.32 1.78
C ALA A 50 4.59 16.74 3.25
N LYS A 51 5.47 17.59 3.79
CA LYS A 51 5.40 18.07 5.19
C LYS A 51 4.22 19.01 5.45
N SER A 52 3.78 19.74 4.43
CA SER A 52 2.66 20.67 4.47
C SER A 52 1.95 20.71 3.12
N VAL A 53 0.83 21.43 3.03
CA VAL A 53 0.12 21.64 1.76
C VAL A 53 1.06 22.33 0.76
N PRO A 54 1.40 21.68 -0.38
CA PRO A 54 2.30 22.27 -1.33
C PRO A 54 1.60 23.30 -2.21
N ARG A 55 2.35 24.29 -2.68
CA ARG A 55 1.86 25.29 -3.64
C ARG A 55 1.37 24.60 -4.92
N LYS A 56 0.16 24.93 -5.34
CA LYS A 56 -0.46 24.40 -6.56
C LYS A 56 -0.40 25.44 -7.68
N THR A 57 0.03 25.03 -8.87
CA THR A 57 0.12 25.91 -10.06
C THR A 57 -0.71 25.40 -11.23
N ARG A 58 -1.27 24.19 -11.12
CA ARG A 58 -2.12 23.57 -12.14
C ARG A 58 -3.36 22.96 -11.52
N LEU A 59 -4.43 22.85 -12.32
CA LEU A 59 -5.71 22.38 -11.83
C LEU A 59 -5.75 20.86 -11.68
N THR A 60 -5.74 20.15 -12.80
CA THR A 60 -5.93 18.70 -12.81
C THR A 60 -4.89 18.02 -13.66
N ALA A 61 -4.17 17.07 -13.07
CA ALA A 61 -3.30 16.17 -13.80
C ALA A 61 -4.14 15.10 -14.50
N GLY A 62 -3.92 14.94 -15.80
CA GLY A 62 -4.41 13.81 -16.57
C GLY A 62 -3.90 12.48 -16.01
N PHE A 63 -4.57 11.39 -16.38
CA PHE A 63 -4.09 10.05 -16.03
C PHE A 63 -2.75 9.80 -16.72
N VAL A 64 -1.69 9.57 -15.94
CA VAL A 64 -0.36 9.25 -16.48
C VAL A 64 -0.09 7.76 -16.29
N GLY A 65 -0.34 7.00 -17.36
CA GLY A 65 -0.08 5.58 -17.45
C GLY A 65 -0.55 5.06 -18.80
N SER A 66 0.08 3.99 -19.28
CA SER A 66 -0.35 3.33 -20.52
C SER A 66 -1.83 2.91 -20.43
N ARG A 67 -2.59 3.17 -21.50
CA ARG A 67 -3.99 2.76 -21.63
C ARG A 67 -4.12 1.23 -21.70
N ALA A 68 -3.17 0.56 -22.35
CA ALA A 68 -3.09 -0.90 -22.49
C ALA A 68 -2.29 -1.57 -21.35
N GLY A 69 -1.46 -0.80 -20.63
CA GLY A 69 -0.71 -1.26 -19.48
C GLY A 69 0.59 -1.98 -19.87
N GLY A 70 1.74 -1.35 -19.57
CA GLY A 70 3.05 -1.99 -19.70
C GLY A 70 3.93 -1.42 -20.82
N GLU A 71 3.39 -0.57 -21.70
CA GLU A 71 4.22 0.08 -22.71
C GLU A 71 5.04 1.23 -22.10
N VAL A 72 6.30 0.92 -21.76
CA VAL A 72 7.27 1.87 -21.21
C VAL A 72 7.50 3.06 -22.15
N LYS A 73 7.38 2.85 -23.47
CA LYS A 73 7.53 3.89 -24.49
C LYS A 73 6.47 5.00 -24.38
N GLU A 74 5.30 4.71 -23.82
CA GLU A 74 4.24 5.70 -23.58
C GLU A 74 4.41 6.46 -22.25
N TYR A 75 5.37 6.06 -21.41
CA TYR A 75 5.56 6.68 -20.11
C TYR A 75 6.30 8.01 -20.22
N LYS A 76 5.54 9.10 -20.07
CA LYS A 76 5.99 10.48 -20.25
C LYS A 76 7.26 10.90 -19.50
N PHE A 77 7.60 10.24 -18.39
CA PHE A 77 8.74 10.65 -17.55
C PHE A 77 9.98 9.76 -17.75
N GLY A 78 9.86 8.59 -18.40
CA GLY A 78 10.92 7.58 -18.46
C GLY A 78 11.07 6.78 -17.14
N PRO A 79 11.67 5.58 -17.18
CA PRO A 79 11.68 4.63 -16.04
C PRO A 79 12.44 5.10 -14.79
N MET A 80 13.36 6.07 -14.93
CA MET A 80 14.27 6.49 -13.84
C MET A 80 14.04 7.91 -13.31
N ASP A 81 13.00 8.63 -13.77
CA ASP A 81 12.73 10.02 -13.34
C ASP A 81 11.50 10.12 -12.42
N GLU A 82 11.56 9.39 -11.31
CA GLU A 82 10.54 9.38 -10.27
C GLU A 82 10.32 10.78 -9.66
N ARG A 83 11.40 11.57 -9.52
CA ARG A 83 11.34 12.94 -9.01
C ARG A 83 10.44 13.82 -9.87
N ARG A 84 10.60 13.81 -11.19
CA ARG A 84 9.76 14.61 -12.10
C ARG A 84 8.32 14.13 -12.12
N TYR A 85 8.09 12.84 -11.96
CA TYR A 85 6.75 12.27 -11.81
C TYR A 85 6.05 12.78 -10.54
N HIS A 86 6.76 12.81 -9.40
CA HIS A 86 6.23 13.36 -8.15
C HIS A 86 6.00 14.87 -8.23
N GLU A 87 6.94 15.62 -8.78
CA GLU A 87 6.77 17.08 -8.97
C GLU A 87 5.61 17.39 -9.93
N PHE A 88 5.43 16.56 -10.96
CA PHE A 88 4.27 16.66 -11.84
C PHE A 88 2.97 16.55 -11.06
N TYR A 89 2.81 15.60 -10.15
CA TYR A 89 1.59 15.53 -9.34
C TYR A 89 1.52 16.62 -8.28
N ARG A 90 2.64 16.94 -7.61
CA ARG A 90 2.73 17.93 -6.52
C ARG A 90 2.17 19.30 -6.92
N ARG A 91 2.44 19.75 -8.15
CA ARG A 91 1.96 21.06 -8.65
C ARG A 91 0.48 21.10 -9.05
N HIS A 92 -0.20 19.96 -9.17
CA HIS A 92 -1.63 19.93 -9.52
C HIS A 92 -2.52 19.87 -8.28
N ARG A 93 -3.69 20.51 -8.34
CA ARG A 93 -4.69 20.42 -7.27
C ARG A 93 -5.32 19.03 -7.19
N PHE A 94 -5.67 18.49 -8.36
CA PHE A 94 -6.28 17.17 -8.53
C PHE A 94 -5.47 16.29 -9.45
N ALA A 95 -5.61 14.98 -9.32
CA ALA A 95 -5.00 14.02 -10.24
C ALA A 95 -5.93 12.86 -10.53
N HIS A 96 -6.13 12.55 -11.81
CA HIS A 96 -6.95 11.41 -12.21
C HIS A 96 -6.26 10.09 -11.90
N THR A 97 -7.01 9.19 -11.27
CA THR A 97 -6.59 7.82 -11.03
C THR A 97 -7.76 6.85 -11.16
N LYS A 98 -7.48 5.57 -11.35
CA LYS A 98 -8.48 4.51 -11.50
C LYS A 98 -7.89 3.16 -11.11
N LYS A 99 -8.76 2.17 -10.90
CA LYS A 99 -8.35 0.76 -10.84
C LYS A 99 -7.60 0.37 -12.12
N LYS A 100 -6.55 -0.45 -12.00
CA LYS A 100 -5.79 -1.01 -13.14
C LYS A 100 -5.97 -2.54 -13.15
N GLY A 101 -4.94 -3.31 -12.77
CA GLY A 101 -5.05 -4.77 -12.55
C GLY A 101 -5.74 -5.16 -11.23
N GLY A 102 -6.07 -4.16 -10.42
CA GLY A 102 -6.78 -4.27 -9.15
C GLY A 102 -7.19 -2.89 -8.69
N TRP A 103 -7.84 -2.82 -7.53
CA TRP A 103 -8.20 -1.55 -6.90
C TRP A 103 -7.00 -0.84 -6.30
N ASP A 104 -5.98 -1.58 -5.86
CA ASP A 104 -4.76 -1.02 -5.28
C ASP A 104 -3.69 -0.75 -6.34
N ALA A 105 -2.99 0.37 -6.22
CA ALA A 105 -1.96 0.81 -7.15
C ALA A 105 -1.05 1.86 -6.51
N THR A 106 0.24 1.83 -6.84
CA THR A 106 1.25 2.76 -6.29
C THR A 106 0.87 4.22 -6.50
N ARG A 107 0.32 4.53 -7.68
CA ARG A 107 -0.19 5.86 -8.04
C ARG A 107 -1.13 6.47 -6.99
N HIS A 108 -1.97 5.67 -6.34
CA HIS A 108 -2.89 6.19 -5.33
C HIS A 108 -2.12 6.76 -4.14
N ALA A 109 -1.13 6.01 -3.66
CA ALA A 109 -0.28 6.41 -2.54
C ALA A 109 0.65 7.57 -2.94
N GLU A 110 1.23 7.55 -4.13
CA GLU A 110 2.11 8.61 -4.65
C GLU A 110 1.38 9.96 -4.79
N ILE A 111 0.17 9.97 -5.36
CA ILE A 111 -0.66 11.19 -5.46
C ILE A 111 -0.97 11.76 -4.08
N LEU A 112 -1.35 10.89 -3.12
CA LEU A 112 -1.64 11.30 -1.75
C LEU A 112 -0.41 11.85 -1.04
N ALA A 113 0.74 11.18 -1.18
CA ALA A 113 2.00 11.55 -0.54
C ALA A 113 2.48 12.94 -0.95
N VAL A 114 2.32 13.31 -2.22
CA VAL A 114 2.71 14.65 -2.71
C VAL A 114 1.65 15.73 -2.46
N GLY A 115 0.63 15.45 -1.65
CA GLY A 115 -0.39 16.41 -1.24
C GLY A 115 -1.34 16.82 -2.37
N THR A 116 -1.65 15.92 -3.29
CA THR A 116 -2.60 16.15 -4.39
C THR A 116 -3.87 15.35 -4.15
N VAL A 117 -5.04 15.92 -4.46
CA VAL A 117 -6.33 15.24 -4.22
C VAL A 117 -6.62 14.26 -5.35
N PRO A 118 -6.69 12.94 -5.10
CA PRO A 118 -7.03 11.97 -6.14
C PRO A 118 -8.49 12.13 -6.60
N ASN A 119 -8.69 12.29 -7.91
CA ASN A 119 -9.97 12.05 -8.56
C ASN A 119 -10.03 10.58 -9.01
N PHE A 120 -10.44 9.72 -8.08
CA PHE A 120 -10.48 8.27 -8.26
C PHE A 120 -11.77 7.85 -8.98
N THR A 121 -11.64 7.53 -10.27
CA THR A 121 -12.73 7.00 -11.09
C THR A 121 -13.17 5.63 -10.60
N GLY A 122 -14.46 5.48 -10.31
CA GLY A 122 -15.04 4.21 -9.87
C GLY A 122 -15.01 3.96 -8.36
N LEU A 123 -14.44 4.88 -7.55
CA LEU A 123 -14.20 4.61 -6.12
C LEU A 123 -15.48 4.31 -5.33
N ALA A 124 -16.61 4.91 -5.70
CA ALA A 124 -17.90 4.64 -5.04
C ALA A 124 -18.39 3.21 -5.26
N GLN A 125 -17.93 2.53 -6.32
CA GLN A 125 -18.25 1.15 -6.64
C GLN A 125 -17.18 0.17 -6.12
N ALA A 126 -16.17 0.64 -5.39
CA ALA A 126 -15.15 -0.22 -4.83
C ALA A 126 -15.76 -1.14 -3.75
N PRO A 127 -15.43 -2.44 -3.74
CA PRO A 127 -15.83 -3.33 -2.66
C PRO A 127 -15.42 -2.77 -1.28
N PRO A 128 -16.16 -3.06 -0.20
CA PRO A 128 -15.91 -2.49 1.12
C PRO A 128 -14.45 -2.65 1.60
N LEU A 129 -13.84 -3.81 1.34
CA LEU A 129 -12.48 -4.15 1.75
C LEU A 129 -11.40 -3.83 0.71
N ALA A 130 -11.75 -3.35 -0.49
CA ALA A 130 -10.77 -2.94 -1.48
C ALA A 130 -10.04 -1.65 -1.07
N VAL A 131 -8.77 -1.48 -1.41
CA VAL A 131 -7.93 -0.31 -1.04
C VAL A 131 -8.14 0.15 0.42
N PRO A 132 -7.90 -0.73 1.41
CA PRO A 132 -8.30 -0.50 2.80
C PRO A 132 -7.61 0.70 3.45
N PHE A 133 -6.48 1.17 2.90
CA PHE A 133 -5.74 2.31 3.43
C PHE A 133 -6.06 3.63 2.73
N VAL A 134 -6.75 3.61 1.60
CA VAL A 134 -7.16 4.86 0.91
C VAL A 134 -8.34 5.48 1.67
N PRO A 135 -8.33 6.79 1.99
CA PRO A 135 -9.40 7.43 2.76
C PRO A 135 -10.65 7.68 1.90
N LYS A 136 -11.39 6.61 1.57
CA LYS A 136 -12.47 6.63 0.56
C LYS A 136 -13.53 7.69 0.84
N SER A 137 -14.01 7.77 2.07
CA SER A 137 -15.05 8.73 2.48
C SER A 137 -14.60 10.18 2.28
N LEU A 138 -13.35 10.48 2.61
CA LEU A 138 -12.74 11.80 2.41
C LEU A 138 -12.62 12.12 0.92
N LEU A 139 -12.18 11.17 0.09
CA LEU A 139 -12.07 11.36 -1.35
C LEU A 139 -13.43 11.57 -2.03
N LEU A 140 -14.45 10.80 -1.64
CA LEU A 140 -15.81 10.96 -2.17
C LEU A 140 -16.43 12.31 -1.75
N LYS A 141 -16.15 12.78 -0.53
CA LYS A 141 -16.53 14.12 -0.07
C LYS A 141 -15.81 15.20 -0.89
N ALA A 142 -14.48 15.10 -1.03
CA ALA A 142 -13.68 16.03 -1.81
C ALA A 142 -14.13 16.10 -3.27
N LYS A 143 -14.44 14.96 -3.89
CA LYS A 143 -14.96 14.87 -5.26
C LYS A 143 -16.22 15.71 -5.44
N ARG A 144 -17.18 15.60 -4.51
CA ARG A 144 -18.46 16.34 -4.56
C ARG A 144 -18.28 17.83 -4.32
N GLN A 145 -17.42 18.21 -3.36
CA GLN A 145 -17.32 19.59 -2.88
C GLN A 145 -16.31 20.43 -3.65
N LEU A 146 -15.22 19.84 -4.15
CA LEU A 146 -14.08 20.59 -4.66
C LEU A 146 -13.95 20.55 -6.18
N LEU A 147 -14.30 19.44 -6.86
CA LEU A 147 -14.17 19.37 -8.31
C LEU A 147 -15.04 20.38 -9.07
N PRO A 148 -16.31 20.61 -8.69
CA PRO A 148 -17.16 21.60 -9.38
C PRO A 148 -16.71 23.06 -9.17
N PHE A 149 -15.97 23.34 -8.09
CA PHE A 149 -15.64 24.70 -7.62
C PHE A 149 -14.13 24.92 -7.44
N SER A 150 -13.33 24.22 -8.24
CA SER A 150 -11.92 23.91 -8.02
C SER A 150 -10.96 25.07 -7.67
N LEU A 151 -11.34 26.32 -7.96
CA LEU A 151 -10.56 27.54 -7.67
C LEU A 151 -11.18 28.46 -6.60
N ARG A 152 -12.43 28.26 -6.19
CA ARG A 152 -13.17 29.20 -5.31
C ARG A 152 -13.09 28.85 -3.82
N LEU A 153 -12.56 27.67 -3.48
CA LEU A 153 -12.59 27.11 -2.13
C LEU A 153 -11.19 26.75 -1.63
N GLU A 154 -10.27 27.72 -1.62
CA GLU A 154 -8.86 27.47 -1.26
C GLU A 154 -8.70 26.94 0.17
N ALA A 155 -9.36 27.56 1.14
CA ALA A 155 -9.31 27.12 2.54
C ALA A 155 -9.83 25.67 2.71
N VAL A 156 -10.96 25.34 2.07
CA VAL A 156 -11.55 23.99 2.12
C VAL A 156 -10.64 22.96 1.42
N TYR A 157 -10.01 23.36 0.31
CA TYR A 157 -9.04 22.53 -0.38
C TYR A 157 -7.82 22.24 0.51
N ASN A 158 -7.20 23.28 1.09
CA ASN A 158 -6.03 23.13 1.95
C ASN A 158 -6.33 22.25 3.17
N ALA A 159 -7.45 22.49 3.86
CA ALA A 159 -7.91 21.65 4.97
C ALA A 159 -8.22 20.20 4.55
N THR A 160 -8.56 19.97 3.28
CA THR A 160 -8.73 18.61 2.74
C THR A 160 -7.37 17.96 2.48
N VAL A 161 -6.42 18.68 1.90
CA VAL A 161 -5.05 18.18 1.67
C VAL A 161 -4.35 17.86 2.99
N GLU A 162 -4.48 18.70 4.01
CA GLU A 162 -3.92 18.45 5.36
C GLU A 162 -4.43 17.13 5.92
N ARG A 163 -5.75 16.91 5.92
CA ARG A 163 -6.35 15.65 6.37
C ARG A 163 -5.89 14.45 5.55
N LEU A 164 -5.69 14.61 4.24
CA LEU A 164 -5.16 13.55 3.38
C LEU A 164 -3.70 13.26 3.71
N LEU A 165 -2.85 14.27 3.92
CA LEU A 165 -1.45 14.09 4.30
C LEU A 165 -1.33 13.42 5.67
N ASP A 166 -2.12 13.84 6.64
CA ASP A 166 -2.17 13.23 7.97
C ASP A 166 -2.60 11.77 7.91
N HIS A 167 -3.64 11.46 7.13
CA HIS A 167 -4.05 10.08 6.89
C HIS A 167 -2.93 9.28 6.21
N THR A 168 -2.26 9.86 5.23
CA THR A 168 -1.15 9.22 4.50
C THR A 168 0.00 8.88 5.45
N ARG A 169 0.42 9.81 6.32
CA ARG A 169 1.45 9.56 7.33
C ARG A 169 1.05 8.45 8.30
N ARG A 170 -0.21 8.42 8.76
CA ARG A 170 -0.69 7.43 9.73
C ARG A 170 -0.99 6.05 9.16
N CYS A 171 -1.29 5.94 7.87
CA CYS A 171 -1.81 4.71 7.28
C CYS A 171 -0.99 4.17 6.11
N LEU A 172 -0.28 5.03 5.39
CA LEU A 172 0.48 4.68 4.18
C LEU A 172 1.98 4.99 4.30
N SER A 173 2.51 5.43 5.44
CA SER A 173 3.97 5.46 5.63
C SER A 173 4.52 4.05 5.77
N VAL A 174 5.77 3.85 5.35
CA VAL A 174 6.49 2.59 5.53
C VAL A 174 6.53 2.17 7.00
N GLU A 175 6.78 3.11 7.92
CA GLU A 175 6.75 2.88 9.36
C GLU A 175 5.36 2.43 9.86
N SER A 176 4.30 3.10 9.42
CA SER A 176 2.93 2.72 9.84
C SER A 176 2.54 1.34 9.35
N MET A 177 2.97 0.96 8.13
CA MET A 177 2.72 -0.36 7.57
C MET A 177 3.51 -1.45 8.28
N ALA A 178 4.81 -1.24 8.51
CA ALA A 178 5.64 -2.18 9.26
C ALA A 178 5.14 -2.36 10.70
N ALA A 179 4.78 -1.26 11.39
CA ALA A 179 4.21 -1.34 12.72
C ALA A 179 2.87 -2.10 12.73
N ARG A 180 2.06 -2.01 11.67
CA ARG A 180 0.82 -2.78 11.52
C ARG A 180 1.10 -4.27 11.38
N VAL A 181 2.10 -4.65 10.57
CA VAL A 181 2.54 -6.04 10.44
C VAL A 181 3.01 -6.57 11.79
N LEU A 182 3.92 -5.87 12.47
CA LEU A 182 4.40 -6.30 13.78
C LEU A 182 3.31 -6.38 14.85
N ARG A 183 2.35 -5.44 14.85
CA ARG A 183 1.16 -5.50 15.74
C ARG A 183 0.31 -6.74 15.48
N SER A 184 0.13 -7.14 14.22
CA SER A 184 -0.70 -8.29 13.86
C SER A 184 -0.15 -9.62 14.41
N ILE A 185 1.15 -9.66 14.70
CA ILE A 185 1.84 -10.82 15.29
C ILE A 185 2.26 -10.59 16.75
N GLY A 186 1.78 -9.52 17.40
CA GLY A 186 2.02 -9.25 18.82
C GLY A 186 3.44 -8.77 19.18
N LEU A 187 4.21 -8.25 18.21
CA LEU A 187 5.59 -7.81 18.42
C LEU A 187 5.76 -6.28 18.52
N TRP A 188 4.68 -5.51 18.47
CA TRP A 188 4.74 -4.03 18.53
C TRP A 188 3.60 -3.44 19.37
N PRO A 189 3.83 -2.36 20.14
CA PRO A 189 5.11 -1.69 20.39
C PRO A 189 6.05 -2.53 21.27
N THR A 190 7.36 -2.36 21.10
CA THR A 190 8.36 -3.05 21.93
C THR A 190 9.60 -2.17 22.13
N GLN A 191 10.30 -2.40 23.25
CA GLN A 191 11.65 -1.89 23.51
C GLN A 191 12.69 -3.02 23.50
N ARG A 192 12.25 -4.27 23.35
CA ARG A 192 13.14 -5.43 23.30
C ARG A 192 13.74 -5.56 21.89
N PRO A 193 15.03 -5.93 21.78
CA PRO A 193 15.64 -6.16 20.48
C PRO A 193 14.90 -7.22 19.66
N LEU A 194 14.61 -6.93 18.40
CA LEU A 194 13.98 -7.87 17.47
C LEU A 194 14.99 -8.38 16.44
N ARG A 195 15.06 -9.71 16.26
CA ARG A 195 15.80 -10.35 15.17
C ARG A 195 14.80 -10.96 14.22
N LEU A 196 14.58 -10.30 13.08
CA LEU A 196 13.53 -10.68 12.14
C LEU A 196 14.15 -11.29 10.89
N LEU A 197 13.74 -12.50 10.53
CA LEU A 197 14.00 -13.04 9.20
C LEU A 197 12.93 -12.51 8.24
N TYR A 198 13.32 -11.73 7.23
CA TYR A 198 12.39 -11.16 6.26
C TYR A 198 12.54 -11.83 4.89
N VAL A 199 11.64 -12.78 4.60
CA VAL A 199 11.65 -13.53 3.34
C VAL A 199 10.71 -12.87 2.34
N THR A 200 11.23 -12.46 1.20
CA THR A 200 10.46 -11.84 0.12
C THR A 200 10.03 -12.88 -0.90
N CYS A 201 8.75 -12.90 -1.29
CA CYS A 201 8.26 -13.72 -2.40
C CYS A 201 8.53 -13.04 -3.75
N GLY A 202 9.81 -12.82 -4.07
CA GLY A 202 10.23 -12.53 -5.44
C GLY A 202 10.60 -13.83 -6.14
N PHE A 203 10.47 -13.90 -7.47
CA PHE A 203 11.36 -14.79 -8.23
C PHE A 203 12.78 -14.41 -7.80
N GLY A 204 13.49 -15.37 -7.20
CA GLY A 204 14.83 -15.15 -6.68
C GLY A 204 15.73 -14.51 -7.74
N PHE A 205 16.82 -13.91 -7.25
CA PHE A 205 18.01 -13.57 -8.04
C PHE A 205 18.30 -14.69 -9.06
N THR A 206 17.78 -14.57 -10.27
CA THR A 206 18.03 -15.50 -11.38
C THR A 206 19.01 -14.84 -12.31
N GLY A 207 20.20 -14.50 -11.79
CA GLY A 207 21.43 -14.22 -12.55
C GLY A 207 21.41 -13.14 -13.64
N ALA A 208 20.30 -12.47 -13.94
CA ALA A 208 20.15 -11.60 -15.12
C ALA A 208 19.22 -10.39 -14.92
N GLY A 209 18.99 -9.98 -13.67
CA GLY A 209 18.24 -8.77 -13.35
C GLY A 209 17.78 -8.74 -11.90
N ASP A 210 17.60 -7.53 -11.36
CA ASP A 210 17.01 -7.31 -10.04
C ASP A 210 15.65 -8.00 -10.00
N GLY A 211 15.48 -9.00 -9.13
CA GLY A 211 14.20 -9.69 -8.97
C GLY A 211 13.11 -8.68 -8.66
N TRP A 212 12.01 -8.69 -9.43
CA TRP A 212 10.89 -7.77 -9.21
C TRP A 212 10.24 -8.04 -7.85
N GLN A 213 10.59 -7.22 -6.86
CA GLN A 213 9.86 -7.20 -5.60
C GLN A 213 8.67 -6.25 -5.72
N GLY A 214 7.49 -6.73 -5.29
CA GLY A 214 6.28 -5.91 -5.30
C GLY A 214 6.41 -4.72 -4.33
N PRO A 215 5.78 -3.58 -4.64
CA PRO A 215 5.87 -2.35 -3.82
C PRO A 215 5.40 -2.53 -2.37
N VAL A 216 4.51 -3.49 -2.12
CA VAL A 216 4.06 -3.85 -0.76
C VAL A 216 5.22 -4.44 0.07
N SER A 217 6.00 -5.36 -0.51
CA SER A 217 7.10 -6.02 0.20
C SER A 217 8.22 -5.03 0.50
N ILE A 218 8.64 -4.26 -0.50
CA ILE A 218 9.68 -3.23 -0.34
C ILE A 218 9.26 -2.21 0.74
N GLY A 219 8.00 -1.74 0.71
CA GLY A 219 7.51 -0.79 1.70
C GLY A 219 7.54 -1.34 3.14
N ILE A 220 7.20 -2.62 3.33
CA ILE A 220 7.30 -3.27 4.65
C ILE A 220 8.76 -3.38 5.08
N PHE A 221 9.65 -3.81 4.19
CA PHE A 221 11.08 -3.95 4.48
C PHE A 221 11.70 -2.62 4.92
N LEU A 222 11.49 -1.55 4.15
CA LEU A 222 11.98 -0.20 4.49
C LEU A 222 11.40 0.28 5.83
N GLY A 223 10.13 0.00 6.08
CA GLY A 223 9.48 0.33 7.35
C GLY A 223 10.08 -0.42 8.54
N LEU A 224 10.36 -1.71 8.38
CA LEU A 224 11.04 -2.51 9.40
C LEU A 224 12.45 -1.96 9.66
N GLN A 225 13.22 -1.66 8.61
CA GLN A 225 14.54 -1.03 8.78
C GLN A 225 14.44 0.30 9.53
N SER A 226 13.47 1.14 9.19
CA SER A 226 13.24 2.43 9.86
C SER A 226 12.90 2.25 11.34
N LEU A 227 11.94 1.37 11.66
CA LEU A 227 11.50 1.13 13.05
C LEU A 227 12.57 0.45 13.91
N LEU A 228 13.32 -0.51 13.36
CA LEU A 228 14.32 -1.25 14.13
C LEU A 228 15.57 -0.42 14.45
N LYS A 229 15.88 0.61 13.66
CA LYS A 229 16.99 1.54 13.95
C LYS A 229 16.86 2.25 15.29
N SER A 230 15.63 2.45 15.79
CA SER A 230 15.40 3.09 17.09
C SER A 230 15.46 2.12 18.28
N ILE A 231 15.64 0.82 18.04
CA ILE A 231 15.69 -0.22 19.08
C ILE A 231 17.06 -0.91 19.04
N PRO A 232 18.02 -0.52 19.91
CA PRO A 232 19.37 -1.07 19.92
C PRO A 232 19.39 -2.60 19.93
N GLY A 233 20.28 -3.20 19.12
CA GLY A 233 20.42 -4.64 18.99
C GLY A 233 19.39 -5.33 18.08
N SER A 234 18.39 -4.59 17.57
CA SER A 234 17.47 -5.12 16.56
C SER A 234 18.11 -5.20 15.18
N ARG A 235 17.78 -6.22 14.40
CA ARG A 235 18.24 -6.38 13.02
C ARG A 235 17.30 -7.23 12.19
N ILE A 236 17.31 -6.99 10.87
CA ILE A 236 16.75 -7.92 9.89
C ILE A 236 17.88 -8.89 9.53
N VAL A 237 17.67 -10.17 9.82
CA VAL A 237 18.57 -11.27 9.47
C VAL A 237 18.31 -11.58 7.99
N ASP A 238 19.37 -11.53 7.16
CA ASP A 238 19.38 -11.71 5.69
C ASP A 238 19.18 -10.45 4.82
N ALA A 239 19.16 -9.26 5.41
CA ALA A 239 19.44 -8.05 4.62
C ALA A 239 20.95 -7.98 4.32
N PRO A 240 21.39 -7.72 3.07
CA PRO A 240 22.77 -7.37 2.80
C PRO A 240 23.20 -6.26 3.77
N VAL A 241 24.39 -6.36 4.34
CA VAL A 241 24.94 -5.27 5.15
C VAL A 241 25.06 -4.06 4.22
N ALA A 242 24.29 -3.01 4.52
CA ALA A 242 24.32 -1.74 3.79
C ALA A 242 25.62 -1.00 4.04
#